data_AF-A0A1J5SHC5-F1
#
_entry.id   AF-A0A1J5SHC5-F1
#
_cell.length_a   1.000
_cell.length_b   1.000
_cell.length_c   1.000
_cell.angle_alpha   90.00
_cell.angle_beta   90.00
_cell.angle_gamma   90.00
#
_symmetry.space_group_name_H-M   'P 1'
#
loop_
_entity.id
_entity.type
_entity.pdbx_description
1 polymer ?
#
loop_
_entity_poly.entity_id
_entity_poly.type
_entity_poly.pdbx_seq_one_letter_code
_entity_poly.pdbx_strand_id
1 'polypeptide(L)' 'MFRFPLVIVYMIVAFNITAFTVVLLLNMLVIDSITAKIISCALSVGAWVLAYVNRHKVIKLF' A
#
# COMPACT_ATOMS: atom_id res chain seq x y z
N MET A 1 -23.00 7.24 -14.82
CA MET A 1 -21.60 7.57 -14.52
C MET A 1 -21.38 7.96 -13.07
N PHE A 2 -21.19 6.92 -12.26
CA PHE A 2 -20.72 7.07 -10.89
C PHE A 2 -19.21 7.41 -10.92
N ARG A 3 -18.79 8.41 -10.14
CA ARG A 3 -17.37 8.80 -10.04
C ARG A 3 -16.80 8.21 -8.76
N PHE A 4 -15.91 7.24 -8.89
CA PHE A 4 -15.25 6.61 -7.74
C PHE A 4 -13.87 7.22 -7.52
N PRO A 5 -13.58 7.74 -6.31
CA PRO A 5 -12.25 8.25 -5.98
C PRO A 5 -11.20 7.14 -6.07
N LEU A 6 -10.21 7.30 -6.96
CA LEU A 6 -9.09 6.36 -7.11
C LEU A 6 -8.28 6.22 -5.83
N VAL A 7 -8.29 7.26 -5.01
CA VAL A 7 -7.63 7.27 -3.70
C VAL A 7 -8.06 6.11 -2.82
N ILE A 8 -9.33 5.70 -2.88
CA ILE A 8 -9.85 4.59 -2.05
C ILE A 8 -9.17 3.28 -2.45
N VAL A 9 -9.06 3.02 -3.75
CA VAL A 9 -8.37 1.82 -4.27
C VAL A 9 -6.91 1.80 -3.83
N TYR A 10 -6.19 2.91 -4.03
CA TYR A 10 -4.79 3.00 -3.66
C TYR A 10 -4.57 2.91 -2.15
N MET A 11 -5.45 3.49 -1.33
CA MET A 11 -5.37 3.36 0.12
C MET A 11 -5.55 1.91 0.56
N ILE A 12 -6.50 1.15 -0.01
CA ILE A 12 -6.67 -0.27 0.33
C ILE A 12 -5.38 -1.05 0.04
N VAL A 13 -4.76 -0.83 -1.12
CA VAL A 13 -3.49 -1.47 -1.50
C VAL A 13 -2.37 -1.08 -0.52
N ALA A 14 -2.21 0.22 -0.25
CA ALA A 14 -1.20 0.72 0.67
C ALA A 14 -1.38 0.18 2.09
N PHE A 15 -2.62 0.06 2.56
CA PHE A 15 -2.94 -0.48 3.89
C PHE A 15 -2.55 -1.95 4.01
N ASN A 16 -2.86 -2.77 3.00
CA ASN A 16 -2.50 -4.19 2.98
C ASN A 16 -0.98 -4.40 2.97
N ILE A 17 -0.25 -3.62 2.16
CA ILE A 17 1.22 -3.65 2.14
C ILE A 17 1.77 -3.21 3.50
N THR A 18 1.19 -2.17 4.12
CA THR A 18 1.60 -1.71 5.45
C THR A 18 1.39 -2.79 6.50
N ALA A 19 0.23 -3.43 6.52
CA ALA A 19 -0.06 -4.53 7.45
C ALA A 19 0.94 -5.68 7.27
N PHE A 20 1.21 -6.10 6.03
CA PHE A 20 2.24 -7.10 5.74
C PHE A 20 3.61 -6.68 6.28
N THR A 21 4.04 -5.45 5.98
CA THR A 21 5.34 -4.92 6.43
C THR A 21 5.44 -4.88 7.96
N VAL A 22 4.37 -4.53 8.67
CA VAL A 22 4.34 -4.53 10.14
C VAL A 22 4.52 -5.95 10.68
N VAL A 23 3.76 -6.91 10.17
CA VAL A 23 3.86 -8.31 10.61
C VAL A 23 5.26 -8.87 10.30
N LEU A 24 5.89 -8.46 9.18
CA LEU A 24 7.26 -8.83 8.83
C LEU A 24 8.31 -8.22 9.75
N LEU A 25 8.15 -6.95 10.14
CA LEU A 25 9.05 -6.26 11.07
C LEU A 25 8.96 -6.84 12.48
N LEU A 26 7.77 -7.29 12.90
CA LEU A 26 7.55 -7.94 14.19
C LEU A 26 8.03 -9.40 14.26
N ASN A 27 8.68 -9.91 13.20
CA ASN A 27 9.09 -11.31 13.09
C ASN A 27 7.94 -12.31 13.27
N MET A 28 6.72 -11.90 12.90
CA MET A 28 5.54 -12.76 12.97
C MET A 28 5.32 -13.57 11.68
N LEU A 29 6.25 -13.47 10.72
CA LEU A 29 6.35 -14.36 9.54
C LEU A 29 7.54 -15.30 9.67
N VAL A 30 7.49 -16.41 8.94
CA VAL A 30 8.61 -17.36 8.76
C VAL A 30 9.80 -16.71 8.02
N ILE A 31 9.60 -15.55 7.40
CA ILE A 31 10.63 -14.82 6.65
C ILE A 31 11.44 -13.94 7.62
N ASP A 32 12.69 -14.34 7.91
CA ASP A 32 13.61 -13.56 8.76
C ASP A 32 14.81 -12.98 7.97
N SER A 33 14.50 -12.26 6.90
CA SER A 33 15.52 -11.58 6.09
C SER A 33 15.48 -10.07 6.31
N ILE A 34 16.62 -9.48 6.65
CA ILE A 34 16.75 -8.02 6.78
C ILE A 34 16.50 -7.31 5.45
N THR A 35 16.92 -7.93 4.34
CA THR A 35 16.67 -7.43 2.99
C THR A 35 15.18 -7.39 2.69
N ALA A 36 14.44 -8.44 3.07
CA ALA A 36 12.98 -8.48 2.89
C ALA A 36 12.28 -7.36 3.67
N LYS A 37 12.71 -7.10 4.92
CA LYS A 37 12.20 -6.01 5.76
C LYS A 37 12.46 -4.62 5.15
N ILE A 38 13.63 -4.40 4.57
CA ILE A 38 13.96 -3.14 3.90
C ILE A 38 13.10 -2.94 2.65
N ILE A 39 12.95 -3.98 1.82
CA ILE A 39 12.15 -3.94 0.60
C ILE A 39 10.67 -3.69 0.94
N SER A 40 10.13 -4.37 1.95
CA SER A 40 8.73 -4.20 2.37
C SER A 40 8.46 -2.79 2.89
N CYS A 41 9.41 -2.17 3.59
CA CYS A 41 9.32 -0.77 3.99
C CYS A 41 9.31 0.17 2.78
N ALA A 42 10.20 -0.03 1.81
CA ALA A 42 10.25 0.78 0.59
C ALA A 42 8.95 0.66 -0.22
N LEU A 43 8.40 -0.55 -0.34
CA LEU A 43 7.11 -0.80 -1.02
C LEU A 43 5.94 -0.15 -0.28
N SER A 44 5.92 -0.19 1.05
CA SER A 44 4.90 0.47 1.86
C SER A 44 4.89 1.98 1.62
N VAL A 45 6.07 2.63 1.72
CA VAL A 45 6.21 4.06 1.44
C VAL A 45 5.79 4.38 0.01
N GLY A 46 6.25 3.60 -0.98
CA GLY A 46 5.89 3.78 -2.38
C GLY A 46 4.37 3.70 -2.64
N ALA A 47 3.69 2.77 -1.99
CA ALA A 47 2.23 2.62 -2.12
C ALA A 47 1.47 3.83 -1.55
N TRP A 48 1.89 4.37 -0.41
CA TRP A 48 1.32 5.58 0.17
C TRP A 48 1.58 6.83 -0.67
N VAL A 49 2.79 6.96 -1.24
CA VAL A 49 3.10 8.03 -2.19
C VAL A 49 2.18 7.97 -3.40
N LEU A 50 1.97 6.77 -3.96
CA LEU A 50 1.08 6.58 -5.10
C LEU A 50 -0.38 6.91 -4.75
N ALA A 51 -0.85 6.55 -3.56
CA ALA A 51 -2.16 6.94 -3.05
C ALA A 51 -2.30 8.46 -2.94
N TYR A 52 -1.28 9.14 -2.40
CA TYR A 52 -1.27 10.59 -2.24
C TYR A 52 -1.25 11.34 -3.58
N VAL A 53 -0.42 10.90 -4.54
CA VAL A 53 -0.33 11.52 -5.87
C VAL A 53 -1.65 11.38 -6.64
N ASN A 54 -2.32 10.23 -6.51
CA ASN A 54 -3.58 9.96 -7.21
C ASN A 54 -4.83 10.38 -6.42
N ARG A 55 -4.68 11.11 -5.31
CA ARG A 55 -5.78 11.41 -4.38
C ARG A 55 -6.96 12.17 -5.00
N HIS A 56 -6.68 12.97 -6.02
CA HIS A 56 -7.66 13.79 -6.74
C HIS A 56 -8.20 13.14 -7.99
N LYS A 57 -7.70 11.96 -8.36
CA LYS A 57 -8.17 11.24 -9.54
C LYS A 57 -9.47 10.51 -9.24
N VAL A 58 -10.36 10.48 -10.21
CA VAL A 58 -11.64 9.77 -10.15
C VAL A 58 -11.74 8.87 -11.38
N ILE A 59 -12.13 7.62 -11.19
CA ILE A 59 -12.56 6.77 -12.31
C ILE A 59 -14.06 6.92 -12.52
N LYS A 60 -14.46 6.91 -13.78
CA LYS A 60 -15.87 6.80 -14.15
C LYS A 60 -16.23 5.31 -14.19
N LEU A 61 -17.17 4.92 -13.35
CA LEU A 61 -17.82 3.61 -13.38
C LEU A 61 -19.19 3.79 -14.05
N PHE A 62 -19.44 2.99 -15.10
CA PHE A 62 -20.65 2.98 -15.94
C PHE A 62 -20.98 4.31 -16.62
#